data_AF-A0A150GPQ0-F1
#
_entry.id   AF-A0A150GPQ0-F1
#
_cell.length_a   1.000
_cell.length_b   1.000
_cell.length_c   1.000
_cell.angle_alpha   90.00
_cell.angle_beta   90.00
_cell.angle_gamma   90.00
#
_symmetry.space_group_name_H-M   'P 1'
#
loop_
_entity.id
_entity.type
_entity.pdbx_description
1 polymer ?
#
loop_
_entity_poly.entity_id
_entity_poly.type
_entity_poly.pdbx_seq_one_letter_code
_entity_poly.pdbx_strand_id
1 'polypeptide(L)'
;MILVARDPVARLKSAFYGYFHYFSKYGKNNTGFTAYVKEQVGAFQTCAAQFGASHCAFLFEALSAREEAIYFHADQLMRGMYGLFLEVWFRFIPPANWMIVHSDDFFSNPKETLSKVVDFLGLSKVNETVLETMAKAGNVNSYAKDYPPIEPEAKRLLQELYRPYNTLLAQLTGDPRYEQWNQL
;
A
#
# COMPACT_ATOMS: atom_id res chain seq x y z
N MET A 1 -9.92 14.67 3.85
CA MET A 1 -9.28 13.59 3.07
C MET A 1 -9.18 12.35 3.92
N ILE A 2 -9.31 11.15 3.33
CA ILE A 2 -9.19 9.88 4.06
C ILE A 2 -8.16 9.01 3.34
N LEU A 3 -7.16 8.51 4.07
CA LEU A 3 -6.21 7.50 3.60
C LEU A 3 -6.46 6.20 4.37
N VAL A 4 -6.69 5.10 3.67
CA VAL A 4 -6.66 3.76 4.27
C VAL A 4 -5.32 3.12 3.93
N ALA A 5 -4.47 2.93 4.93
CA ALA A 5 -3.15 2.35 4.76
C ALA A 5 -3.17 0.88 5.19
N ARG A 6 -2.80 -0.02 4.27
CA ARG A 6 -2.66 -1.46 4.49
C ARG A 6 -1.19 -1.86 4.33
N ASP A 7 -0.72 -2.83 5.12
CA ASP A 7 0.63 -3.40 4.99
C ASP A 7 1.02 -3.52 3.50
N PRO A 8 2.04 -2.77 3.05
CA PRO A 8 2.37 -2.65 1.64
C PRO A 8 2.86 -3.98 1.04
N VAL A 9 3.42 -4.88 1.86
CA VAL A 9 3.81 -6.23 1.43
C VAL A 9 2.56 -7.07 1.14
N ALA A 10 1.62 -7.12 2.08
CA ALA A 10 0.36 -7.84 1.91
C ALA A 10 -0.49 -7.24 0.78
N ARG A 11 -0.47 -5.92 0.62
CA ARG A 11 -1.14 -5.20 -0.48
C ARG A 11 -0.56 -5.60 -1.83
N LEU A 12 0.76 -5.63 -1.98
CA LEU A 12 1.43 -6.01 -3.23
C LEU A 12 1.15 -7.47 -3.59
N LYS A 13 1.22 -8.39 -2.62
CA LYS A 13 0.82 -9.79 -2.80
C LYS A 13 -0.61 -9.90 -3.32
N SER A 14 -1.53 -9.17 -2.70
CA SER A 14 -2.94 -9.15 -3.10
C SER A 14 -3.14 -8.61 -4.52
N ALA A 15 -2.40 -7.57 -4.93
CA ALA A 15 -2.46 -7.05 -6.29
C ALA A 15 -1.93 -8.08 -7.30
N PHE A 16 -0.76 -8.67 -7.02
CA PHE A 16 -0.14 -9.65 -7.90
C PHE A 16 -1.09 -10.82 -8.22
N TYR A 17 -1.76 -11.41 -7.22
CA TYR A 17 -2.69 -12.53 -7.45
C TYR A 17 -4.08 -12.11 -7.92
N GLY A 18 -4.45 -10.84 -7.72
CA GLY A 18 -5.79 -10.32 -8.03
C GLY A 18 -5.96 -9.90 -9.48
N TYR A 19 -4.90 -9.44 -10.13
CA TYR A 19 -4.99 -8.91 -11.48
C TYR A 19 -4.12 -9.71 -12.45
N PHE A 20 -4.76 -10.22 -13.51
CA PHE A 20 -4.14 -11.07 -14.54
C PHE A 20 -2.82 -10.52 -15.05
N HIS A 21 -2.79 -9.23 -15.31
CA HIS A 21 -1.64 -8.60 -15.92
C HIS A 21 -0.39 -8.60 -15.02
N TYR A 22 -0.50 -8.63 -13.69
CA TYR A 22 0.70 -8.72 -12.86
C TYR A 22 1.32 -10.11 -12.88
N PHE A 23 0.51 -11.17 -12.91
CA PHE A 23 1.02 -12.54 -12.94
C PHE A 23 1.21 -13.10 -14.36
N SER A 24 0.70 -12.45 -15.41
CA SER A 24 0.74 -13.00 -16.77
C SER A 24 2.16 -13.24 -17.29
N LYS A 25 3.13 -12.41 -16.88
CA LYS A 25 4.54 -12.55 -17.25
C LYS A 25 5.30 -13.58 -16.39
N TYR A 26 4.92 -13.75 -15.13
CA TYR A 26 5.73 -14.48 -14.14
C TYR A 26 5.11 -15.82 -13.70
N GLY A 27 3.84 -16.04 -14.02
CA GLY A 27 3.05 -17.17 -13.53
C GLY A 27 2.35 -16.87 -12.20
N LYS A 28 1.11 -17.35 -12.04
CA LYS A 28 0.27 -17.13 -10.86
C LYS A 28 0.65 -18.08 -9.69
N ASN A 29 1.88 -17.99 -9.20
CA ASN A 29 2.41 -18.82 -8.11
C ASN A 29 3.45 -18.05 -7.28
N ASN A 30 4.05 -18.68 -6.26
CA ASN A 30 5.04 -18.03 -5.39
C ASN A 30 6.34 -17.66 -6.10
N THR A 31 6.88 -18.57 -6.92
CA THR A 31 8.08 -18.31 -7.71
C THR A 31 7.87 -17.13 -8.66
N GLY A 32 6.69 -17.03 -9.27
CA GLY A 32 6.29 -15.91 -10.11
C GLY A 32 6.18 -14.60 -9.32
N PHE A 33 5.63 -14.63 -8.11
CA PHE A 33 5.60 -13.46 -7.24
C PHE A 33 7.02 -13.00 -6.87
N THR A 34 7.93 -13.91 -6.54
CA THR A 34 9.33 -13.59 -6.24
C THR A 34 10.05 -13.01 -7.46
N ALA A 35 9.83 -13.56 -8.66
CA ALA A 35 10.39 -13.02 -9.90
C ALA A 35 9.86 -11.61 -10.20
N TYR A 36 8.57 -11.37 -10.00
CA TYR A 36 7.97 -10.04 -10.10
C TYR A 36 8.62 -9.06 -9.11
N VAL A 37 8.69 -9.42 -7.83
CA VAL A 37 9.31 -8.57 -6.79
C VAL A 37 10.76 -8.22 -7.14
N LYS A 38 11.56 -9.20 -7.59
CA LYS A 38 12.95 -8.98 -8.00
C LYS A 38 13.08 -7.95 -9.11
N GLU A 39 12.28 -8.08 -10.16
CA GLU A 39 12.30 -7.13 -11.29
C GLU A 39 11.90 -5.72 -10.83
N GLN A 40 10.77 -5.60 -10.13
CA GLN A 40 10.23 -4.29 -9.77
C GLN A 40 11.09 -3.57 -8.72
N VAL A 41 11.56 -4.29 -7.69
CA VAL A 41 12.45 -3.73 -6.66
C VAL A 41 13.80 -3.34 -7.27
N GLY A 42 14.39 -4.20 -8.09
CA GLY A 42 15.67 -3.91 -8.75
C GLY A 42 15.58 -2.71 -9.69
N ALA A 43 14.49 -2.60 -10.44
CA ALA A 43 14.23 -1.45 -11.31
C ALA A 43 14.08 -0.15 -10.50
N PHE A 44 13.30 -0.17 -9.41
CA PHE A 44 13.17 0.98 -8.53
C PHE A 44 14.49 1.39 -7.88
N GLN A 45 15.28 0.44 -7.38
CA GLN A 45 16.58 0.72 -6.77
C GLN A 45 17.57 1.31 -7.78
N THR A 46 17.59 0.79 -9.01
CA THR A 46 18.43 1.32 -10.09
C THR A 46 18.03 2.75 -10.45
N CYS A 47 16.73 3.02 -10.57
CA CYS A 47 16.22 4.37 -10.77
C CYS A 47 16.63 5.28 -9.61
N ALA A 48 16.39 4.84 -8.36
CA ALA A 48 16.63 5.64 -7.16
C ALA A 48 18.12 6.00 -6.99
N ALA A 49 19.03 5.11 -7.40
CA ALA A 49 20.45 5.37 -7.43
C ALA A 49 20.85 6.48 -8.43
N GLN A 50 20.06 6.66 -9.49
CA GLN A 50 20.34 7.65 -10.55
C GLN A 50 19.60 8.98 -10.34
N PHE A 51 18.30 8.92 -9.99
CA PHE A 51 17.42 10.09 -9.96
C PHE A 51 16.95 10.46 -8.53
N GLY A 52 17.27 9.62 -7.54
CA GLY A 52 16.76 9.75 -6.17
C GLY A 52 15.41 9.07 -5.99
N ALA A 53 15.20 8.50 -4.80
CA ALA A 53 14.03 7.68 -4.48
C ALA A 53 12.69 8.43 -4.68
N SER A 54 12.62 9.71 -4.29
CA SER A 54 11.40 10.52 -4.45
C SER A 54 11.05 10.74 -5.91
N HIS A 55 12.01 11.12 -6.77
CA HIS A 55 11.74 11.30 -8.21
C HIS A 55 11.25 10.00 -8.84
N CYS A 56 11.88 8.87 -8.50
CA CYS A 56 11.45 7.57 -9.00
C CYS A 56 10.05 7.22 -8.54
N ALA A 57 9.69 7.46 -7.28
CA ALA A 57 8.36 7.16 -6.78
C ALA A 57 7.24 8.00 -7.44
N PHE A 58 7.55 9.21 -7.92
CA PHE A 58 6.57 10.13 -8.50
C PHE A 58 6.54 10.12 -10.03
N LEU A 59 7.68 9.87 -10.68
CA LEU A 59 7.87 10.12 -12.11
C LEU A 59 8.44 8.93 -12.86
N PHE A 60 8.47 7.73 -12.25
CA PHE A 60 9.19 6.54 -12.75
C PHE A 60 9.21 6.42 -14.28
N GLU A 61 8.04 6.20 -14.90
CA GLU A 61 7.90 5.96 -16.34
C GLU A 61 8.35 7.13 -17.23
N ALA A 62 8.40 8.35 -16.68
CA ALA A 62 8.78 9.56 -17.41
C ALA A 62 10.28 9.90 -17.27
N LEU A 63 11.05 9.19 -16.45
CA LEU A 63 12.46 9.52 -16.18
C LEU A 63 13.39 9.09 -17.31
N SER A 64 13.15 7.93 -17.92
CA SER A 64 13.89 7.49 -19.11
C SER A 64 13.19 6.32 -19.81
N ALA A 65 13.63 6.02 -21.04
CA ALA A 65 13.18 4.84 -21.80
C ALA A 65 13.42 3.52 -21.04
N ARG A 66 14.40 3.47 -20.12
CA ARG A 66 14.64 2.28 -19.29
C ARG A 66 13.49 2.06 -18.31
N GLU A 67 13.11 3.09 -17.56
CA GLU A 67 12.00 3.02 -16.59
C GLU A 67 10.65 2.82 -17.29
N GLU A 68 10.44 3.48 -18.43
CA GLU A 68 9.28 3.27 -19.30
C GLU A 68 9.18 1.79 -19.74
N ALA A 69 10.29 1.15 -20.07
CA ALA A 69 10.29 -0.25 -20.53
C ALA A 69 10.05 -1.29 -19.42
N ILE A 70 10.05 -0.91 -18.14
CA ILE A 70 9.79 -1.83 -17.03
C ILE A 70 8.33 -2.28 -17.07
N TYR A 71 8.13 -3.59 -16.90
CA TYR A 71 6.79 -4.17 -16.91
C TYR A 71 5.94 -3.56 -15.78
N PHE A 72 4.87 -2.86 -16.14
CA PHE A 72 4.01 -2.09 -15.22
C PHE A 72 4.72 -0.99 -14.42
N HIS A 73 5.89 -0.52 -14.87
CA HIS A 73 6.54 0.70 -14.38
C HIS A 73 6.70 0.78 -12.85
N ALA A 74 6.88 -0.35 -12.15
CA ALA A 74 6.92 -0.42 -10.68
C ALA A 74 5.68 0.17 -9.97
N ASP A 75 4.54 0.29 -10.64
CA ASP A 75 3.37 1.05 -10.16
C ASP A 75 2.82 0.53 -8.82
N GLN A 76 2.61 -0.79 -8.70
CA GLN A 76 2.05 -1.38 -7.49
C GLN A 76 3.01 -1.32 -6.30
N LEU A 77 4.31 -1.36 -6.59
CA LEU A 77 5.38 -1.21 -5.62
C LEU A 77 5.36 0.21 -5.04
N MET A 78 5.36 1.22 -5.90
CA MET A 78 5.36 2.62 -5.48
C MET A 78 4.11 2.96 -4.67
N ARG A 79 2.92 2.46 -5.03
CA ARG A 79 1.68 2.68 -4.27
C ARG A 79 1.74 2.26 -2.79
N GLY A 80 2.70 1.42 -2.39
CA GLY A 80 2.92 1.05 -0.99
C GLY A 80 3.74 2.06 -0.17
N MET A 81 4.33 3.08 -0.80
CA MET A 81 5.20 4.07 -0.16
C MET A 81 4.38 5.19 0.52
N TYR A 82 3.40 4.84 1.35
CA TYR A 82 2.40 5.78 1.87
C TYR A 82 3.00 7.01 2.57
N GLY A 83 4.04 6.83 3.39
CA GLY A 83 4.69 7.94 4.08
C GLY A 83 5.21 9.01 3.13
N LEU A 84 5.80 8.61 2.00
CA LEU A 84 6.32 9.52 0.98
C LEU A 84 5.18 10.33 0.32
N PHE A 85 4.09 9.67 -0.08
CA PHE A 85 2.96 10.38 -0.69
C PHE A 85 2.25 11.28 0.33
N LEU A 86 2.06 10.80 1.56
CA LEU A 86 1.39 11.55 2.62
C LEU A 86 2.17 12.82 2.98
N GLU A 87 3.50 12.74 3.05
CA GLU A 87 4.36 13.90 3.29
C GLU A 87 4.12 15.00 2.24
N VAL A 88 4.02 14.64 0.96
CA VAL A 88 3.73 15.59 -0.12
C VAL A 88 2.34 16.19 0.05
N TRP A 89 1.33 15.34 0.30
CA TRP A 89 -0.04 15.80 0.48
C TRP A 89 -0.22 16.75 1.67
N PHE A 90 0.51 16.55 2.77
CA PHE A 90 0.49 17.43 3.95
C PHE A 90 0.99 18.85 3.65
N ARG A 91 1.76 19.05 2.58
CA ARG A 91 2.19 20.40 2.15
C ARG A 91 1.04 21.23 1.57
N PHE A 92 -0.03 20.57 1.10
CA PHE A 92 -1.16 21.22 0.44
C PHE A 92 -2.46 21.15 1.25
N ILE A 93 -2.62 20.10 2.06
CA ILE A 93 -3.82 19.88 2.88
C ILE A 93 -3.36 19.69 4.34
N PRO A 94 -3.74 20.57 5.28
CA PRO A 94 -3.31 20.49 6.67
C PRO A 94 -3.60 19.11 7.30
N PRO A 95 -2.72 18.57 8.16
CA PRO A 95 -2.92 17.27 8.79
C PRO A 95 -4.27 17.11 9.51
N ALA A 96 -4.81 18.19 10.09
CA ALA A 96 -6.13 18.19 10.73
C ALA A 96 -7.30 17.84 9.78
N ASN A 97 -7.12 18.02 8.47
CA ASN A 97 -8.10 17.68 7.44
C ASN A 97 -7.88 16.27 6.87
N TRP A 98 -7.06 15.45 7.53
CA TRP A 98 -6.82 14.06 7.18
C TRP A 98 -7.33 13.11 8.26
N MET A 99 -7.99 12.05 7.84
CA MET A 99 -8.21 10.85 8.64
C MET A 99 -7.36 9.73 8.04
N ILE A 100 -6.40 9.24 8.82
CA ILE A 100 -5.58 8.10 8.43
C ILE A 100 -6.12 6.86 9.14
N VAL A 101 -6.53 5.88 8.35
CA VAL A 101 -7.14 4.64 8.81
C VAL A 101 -6.15 3.51 8.62
N HIS A 102 -5.76 2.87 9.72
CA HIS A 102 -5.04 1.61 9.65
C HIS A 102 -5.99 0.52 9.16
N SER A 103 -5.62 -0.22 8.11
CA SER A 103 -6.53 -1.19 7.49
C SER A 103 -7.01 -2.27 8.45
N ASP A 104 -6.17 -2.65 9.42
CA ASP A 104 -6.54 -3.68 10.40
C ASP A 104 -7.72 -3.23 11.27
N ASP A 105 -7.79 -1.95 11.65
CA ASP A 105 -8.95 -1.41 12.39
C ASP A 105 -10.21 -1.48 11.54
N PHE A 106 -10.09 -1.18 10.24
CA PHE A 106 -11.21 -1.25 9.31
C PHE A 106 -11.67 -2.70 9.07
N PHE A 107 -10.74 -3.66 8.97
CA PHE A 107 -11.08 -5.05 8.73
C PHE A 107 -11.58 -5.78 9.97
N SER A 108 -11.01 -5.51 11.15
CA SER A 108 -11.42 -6.16 12.40
C SER A 108 -12.68 -5.52 13.00
N ASN A 109 -12.78 -4.19 12.92
CA ASN A 109 -13.86 -3.41 13.54
C ASN A 109 -14.46 -2.40 12.54
N PRO A 110 -15.06 -2.86 11.42
CA PRO A 110 -15.55 -1.98 10.37
C PRO A 110 -16.60 -0.99 10.87
N LYS A 111 -17.52 -1.39 11.77
CA LYS A 111 -18.55 -0.50 12.32
C LYS A 111 -17.95 0.67 13.10
N GLU A 112 -16.97 0.40 13.96
CA GLU A 112 -16.30 1.43 14.75
C GLU A 112 -15.53 2.40 13.84
N THR A 113 -14.77 1.86 12.88
CA THR A 113 -14.03 2.67 11.92
C THR A 113 -14.96 3.53 11.06
N LEU A 114 -16.07 2.97 10.58
CA LEU A 114 -17.07 3.70 9.80
C LEU A 114 -17.78 4.79 10.61
N SER A 115 -18.06 4.56 11.89
CA SER A 115 -18.60 5.62 12.77
C SER A 115 -17.62 6.80 12.88
N LYS A 116 -16.31 6.52 13.04
CA LYS A 116 -15.28 7.58 13.07
C LYS A 116 -15.22 8.33 11.74
N VAL A 117 -15.41 7.63 10.62
CA VAL A 117 -15.48 8.26 9.28
C VAL A 117 -16.70 9.17 9.15
N VAL A 118 -17.88 8.74 9.61
CA VAL A 118 -19.12 9.56 9.62
C VAL A 118 -18.90 10.85 10.40
N ASP A 119 -18.31 10.75 11.60
CA ASP A 119 -18.00 11.90 12.45
C ASP A 119 -16.97 12.83 11.79
N PHE A 120 -15.88 12.27 11.23
CA PHE A 120 -14.84 13.04 10.55
C PHE A 120 -15.37 13.83 9.34
N LEU A 121 -16.34 13.26 8.61
CA LEU A 121 -16.98 13.93 7.46
C LEU A 121 -18.02 14.98 7.88
N GLY A 122 -18.32 15.12 9.17
CA GLY A 122 -19.35 16.03 9.68
C GLY A 122 -20.77 15.63 9.26
N LEU A 123 -21.00 14.34 9.03
CA LEU A 123 -22.31 13.81 8.64
C LEU A 123 -23.20 13.61 9.87
N SER A 124 -24.52 13.51 9.64
CA SER A 124 -25.47 13.16 10.69
C SER A 124 -25.13 11.78 11.28
N LYS A 125 -25.17 11.67 12.62
CA LYS A 125 -24.95 10.40 13.31
C LYS A 125 -25.89 9.32 12.80
N VAL A 126 -25.34 8.14 12.54
CA VAL A 126 -26.07 6.97 12.08
C VAL A 126 -26.36 6.03 13.25
N ASN A 127 -27.45 5.26 13.16
CA ASN A 127 -27.77 4.25 14.15
C ASN A 127 -27.07 2.92 13.85
N GLU A 128 -27.17 1.99 14.80
CA GLU A 128 -26.51 0.67 14.72
C GLU A 128 -26.91 -0.12 13.47
N THR A 129 -28.19 -0.09 13.10
CA THR A 129 -28.69 -0.79 11.90
C THR A 129 -28.03 -0.28 10.62
N VAL A 130 -27.88 1.03 10.49
CA VAL A 130 -27.20 1.64 9.33
C VAL A 130 -25.71 1.28 9.33
N LEU A 131 -25.03 1.31 10.49
CA LEU A 131 -23.63 0.89 10.59
C LEU A 131 -23.43 -0.58 10.20
N GLU A 132 -24.35 -1.47 10.58
CA GLU A 132 -24.33 -2.87 10.15
C GLU A 132 -24.50 -3.03 8.65
N THR A 133 -25.42 -2.28 8.04
CA THR A 133 -25.59 -2.28 6.57
C THR A 133 -24.33 -1.78 5.89
N MET A 134 -23.74 -0.68 6.37
CA MET A 134 -22.49 -0.12 5.82
C MET A 134 -21.32 -1.11 5.95
N ALA A 135 -21.17 -1.76 7.09
CA ALA A 135 -20.10 -2.73 7.33
C ALA A 135 -20.21 -3.99 6.46
N LYS A 136 -21.43 -4.35 6.04
CA LYS A 136 -21.70 -5.47 5.12
C LYS A 136 -21.72 -5.04 3.64
N ALA A 137 -21.60 -3.75 3.35
CA ALA A 137 -21.67 -3.24 1.99
C ALA A 137 -20.40 -3.60 1.20
N GLY A 138 -20.59 -4.06 -0.04
CA GLY A 138 -19.52 -4.39 -0.97
C GLY A 138 -19.05 -5.84 -0.92
N ASN A 139 -18.15 -6.19 -1.84
CA ASN A 139 -17.60 -7.53 -1.95
C ASN A 139 -16.31 -7.64 -1.12
N VAL A 140 -16.24 -8.66 -0.26
CA VAL A 140 -14.99 -9.02 0.45
C VAL A 140 -14.10 -9.82 -0.50
N ASN A 141 -13.28 -9.13 -1.29
CA ASN A 141 -12.32 -9.77 -2.17
C ASN A 141 -10.99 -10.01 -1.44
N SER A 142 -10.57 -11.27 -1.35
CA SER A 142 -9.22 -11.63 -0.91
C SER A 142 -8.52 -12.43 -1.99
N TYR A 143 -7.65 -11.76 -2.74
CA TYR A 143 -6.96 -12.38 -3.88
C TYR A 143 -5.76 -13.26 -3.49
N ALA A 144 -5.27 -13.13 -2.26
CA ALA A 144 -4.05 -13.78 -1.81
C ALA A 144 -4.26 -14.81 -0.68
N LYS A 145 -5.52 -15.08 -0.28
CA LYS A 145 -5.87 -15.98 0.83
C LYS A 145 -5.46 -17.42 0.55
N ASP A 146 -5.69 -17.87 -0.68
CA ASP A 146 -5.45 -19.26 -1.09
C ASP A 146 -4.01 -19.52 -1.57
N TYR A 147 -3.14 -18.51 -1.48
CA TYR A 147 -1.74 -18.59 -1.89
C TYR A 147 -0.82 -18.70 -0.67
N PRO A 148 0.26 -19.51 -0.78
CA PRO A 148 1.17 -19.73 0.34
C PRO A 148 1.80 -18.42 0.86
N PRO A 149 2.42 -18.45 2.05
CA PRO A 149 3.21 -17.33 2.55
C PRO A 149 4.25 -16.87 1.53
N ILE A 150 4.60 -15.59 1.56
CA ILE A 150 5.60 -15.00 0.67
C ILE A 150 6.95 -15.67 0.93
N GLU A 151 7.67 -15.99 -0.14
CA GLU A 151 9.01 -16.57 -0.02
C GLU A 151 9.96 -15.61 0.72
N PRO A 152 10.91 -16.12 1.55
CA PRO A 152 11.77 -15.28 2.38
C PRO A 152 12.54 -14.20 1.59
N GLU A 153 12.97 -14.52 0.38
CA GLU A 153 13.69 -13.58 -0.48
C GLU A 153 12.81 -12.39 -0.88
N ALA A 154 11.62 -12.63 -1.40
CA ALA A 154 10.68 -11.59 -1.78
C ALA A 154 10.24 -10.75 -0.57
N LYS A 155 10.00 -11.41 0.57
CA LYS A 155 9.64 -10.72 1.82
C LYS A 155 10.75 -9.74 2.24
N ARG A 156 12.00 -10.20 2.26
CA ARG A 156 13.17 -9.37 2.63
C ARG A 156 13.31 -8.16 1.71
N LEU A 157 13.26 -8.35 0.39
CA LEU A 157 13.39 -7.27 -0.59
C LEU A 157 12.32 -6.18 -0.38
N LEU A 158 11.07 -6.58 -0.18
CA LEU A 158 9.97 -5.64 0.03
C LEU A 158 10.07 -4.92 1.38
N GLN A 159 10.44 -5.63 2.45
CA GLN A 159 10.59 -5.01 3.78
C GLN A 159 11.75 -4.02 3.82
N GLU A 160 12.88 -4.35 3.20
CA GLU A 160 14.00 -3.42 3.05
C GLU A 160 13.60 -2.16 2.25
N LEU A 161 12.85 -2.34 1.16
CA LEU A 161 12.34 -1.22 0.36
C LEU A 161 11.37 -0.34 1.13
N TYR A 162 10.38 -0.92 1.82
CA TYR A 162 9.30 -0.17 2.45
C TYR A 162 9.67 0.45 3.79
N ARG A 163 10.69 -0.08 4.48
CA ARG A 163 11.14 0.40 5.80
C ARG A 163 11.19 1.92 5.94
N PRO A 164 11.93 2.68 5.11
CA PRO A 164 12.00 4.14 5.27
C PRO A 164 10.62 4.82 5.14
N TYR A 165 9.73 4.31 4.28
CA TYR A 165 8.41 4.90 4.05
C TYR A 165 7.41 4.53 5.15
N ASN A 166 7.52 3.33 5.73
CA ASN A 166 6.73 2.91 6.88
C ASN A 166 7.12 3.69 8.13
N THR A 167 8.43 3.92 8.34
CA THR A 167 8.93 4.78 9.41
C THR A 167 8.45 6.22 9.25
N LEU A 168 8.54 6.77 8.04
CA LEU A 168 8.00 8.10 7.76
C LEU A 168 6.48 8.17 8.00
N LEU A 169 5.72 7.14 7.62
CA LEU A 169 4.28 7.08 7.89
C LEU A 169 3.99 7.06 9.39
N ALA A 170 4.74 6.29 10.18
CA ALA A 170 4.61 6.26 11.64
C ALA A 170 4.87 7.65 12.24
N GLN A 171 5.90 8.35 11.76
CA GLN A 171 6.24 9.71 12.21
C GLN A 171 5.15 10.74 11.85
N LEU A 172 4.64 10.70 10.61
CA LEU A 172 3.63 11.65 10.15
C LEU A 172 2.27 11.47 10.83
N THR A 173 1.93 10.23 11.18
CA THR A 173 0.63 9.89 11.79
C THR A 173 0.68 9.84 13.31
N GLY A 174 1.87 9.69 13.91
CA GLY A 174 2.04 9.38 15.32
C GLY A 174 1.61 7.96 15.70
N ASP A 175 1.29 7.09 14.73
CA ASP A 175 0.87 5.71 14.97
C ASP A 175 2.08 4.74 14.82
N PRO A 176 2.65 4.23 15.93
CA PRO A 176 3.81 3.33 15.88
C PRO A 176 3.48 1.96 15.27
N ARG A 177 2.20 1.62 15.04
CA ARG A 177 1.84 0.33 14.42
C ARG A 177 2.40 0.20 13.01
N TYR A 178 2.61 1.29 12.30
CA TYR A 178 3.24 1.25 10.97
C TYR A 178 4.71 0.76 11.01
N GLU A 179 5.42 0.89 12.12
CA GLU A 179 6.75 0.29 12.29
C GLU A 179 6.71 -1.23 12.37
N GLN A 180 5.58 -1.82 12.79
CA GLN A 180 5.43 -3.27 12.91
C GLN A 180 5.44 -3.95 11.53
N TRP A 181 5.10 -3.22 10.46
CA TRP A 181 5.22 -3.70 9.07
C TRP A 181 6.67 -3.98 8.66
N ASN A 182 7.66 -3.49 9.43
CA ASN A 182 9.09 -3.66 9.16
C ASN A 182 9.71 -4.93 9.79
N GLN A 183 8.91 -5.79 10.46
CA GLN A 183 9.41 -6.95 11.21
C GLN A 183 9.56 -8.21 10.31
N LEU A 184 10.74 -8.83 10.33
CA LEU A 184 11.09 -10.05 9.58
C LEU A 184 10.40 -11.30 10.12
#